data_AF-A0A917M4J6-F1
#
_entry.id   AF-A0A917M4J6-F1
#
_cell.length_a   1.000
_cell.length_b   1.000
_cell.length_c   1.000
_cell.angle_alpha   90.00
_cell.angle_beta   90.00
_cell.angle_gamma   90.00
#
_symmetry.space_group_name_H-M   'P 1'
#
loop_
_entity.id
_entity.type
_entity.pdbx_description
1 polymer ?
#
loop_
_entity_poly.entity_id
_entity_poly.type
_entity_poly.pdbx_seq_one_letter_code
_entity_poly.pdbx_strand_id
1 'polypeptide(L)'
;MRLSTGDRLFIGINYTLLFVLGFAALYPFWNAAVISFNNGSDTMLGGITFWPRAFTLENYEVVFKDKRLVDGFIISVLRTVLGTVVSIAGTALLAYGMTKRKLIGRKVYMVLCIITMYFSGGLIPSYLLIQKLGLMNSFWVMVVPGIISVWNMIIFRTFFIGIPQGLEESAQIDGSSNWGIFFRIILPLSGPVIATLSLFTAVYHWNDWFAPSIYISNVDLLPIQTKLQQILNSNIMLEQMQNMDSAAQGRLNQMKAVTTKSLSMATMMVATVPILLVYPFVQKYFVKGVLIGSLKE
;
A
#
# COMPACT_ATOMS: atom_id res chain seq x y z
N MET A 1 -5.30 33.49 -26.77
CA MET A 1 -5.92 33.06 -28.05
C MET A 1 -7.38 32.75 -27.79
N ARG A 2 -8.31 33.23 -28.63
CA ARG A 2 -9.73 32.86 -28.51
C ARG A 2 -9.89 31.43 -29.08
N LEU A 3 -10.35 30.51 -28.26
CA LEU A 3 -10.57 29.11 -28.64
C LEU A 3 -11.52 29.04 -29.84
N SER A 4 -11.14 28.28 -30.87
CA SER A 4 -11.97 27.96 -32.02
C SER A 4 -13.22 27.19 -31.57
N THR A 5 -14.30 27.21 -32.36
CA THR A 5 -15.50 26.39 -32.11
C THR A 5 -15.16 24.90 -32.02
N GLY A 6 -14.20 24.44 -32.83
CA GLY A 6 -13.66 23.08 -32.76
C GLY A 6 -12.93 22.80 -31.45
N ASP A 7 -12.12 23.76 -30.97
CA ASP A 7 -11.41 23.63 -29.69
C ASP A 7 -12.40 23.57 -28.51
N ARG A 8 -13.47 24.37 -28.54
CA ARG A 8 -14.50 24.34 -27.49
C ARG A 8 -15.26 23.02 -27.45
N LEU A 9 -15.59 22.47 -28.62
CA LEU A 9 -16.25 21.16 -28.72
C LEU A 9 -15.33 20.05 -28.19
N PHE A 10 -14.06 20.04 -28.61
CA PHE A 10 -13.07 19.06 -28.17
C PHE A 10 -12.85 19.13 -26.65
N ILE A 11 -12.67 20.33 -26.10
CA ILE A 11 -12.52 20.54 -24.66
C ILE A 11 -13.76 20.06 -23.90
N GLY A 12 -14.97 20.36 -24.39
CA GLY A 12 -16.22 19.90 -23.78
C GLY A 12 -16.35 18.38 -23.75
N ILE A 13 -16.04 17.71 -24.86
CA ILE A 13 -16.03 16.24 -24.93
C ILE A 13 -14.99 15.67 -23.97
N ASN A 14 -13.78 16.21 -23.96
CA ASN A 14 -12.70 15.73 -23.10
C ASN A 14 -13.06 15.86 -21.61
N TYR A 15 -13.57 17.02 -21.17
CA TYR A 15 -14.02 17.18 -19.79
C TYR A 15 -15.17 16.26 -19.42
N THR A 16 -16.10 16.01 -20.35
CA THR A 16 -17.21 15.07 -20.12
C THR A 16 -16.69 13.65 -19.93
N LEU A 17 -15.78 13.19 -20.80
CA LEU A 17 -15.16 11.86 -20.69
C LEU A 17 -14.37 11.71 -19.40
N LEU A 18 -13.56 12.71 -19.03
CA LEU A 18 -12.80 12.72 -17.79
C LEU A 18 -13.71 12.73 -16.55
N PHE A 19 -14.83 13.45 -16.60
CA PHE A 19 -15.83 13.45 -15.52
C PHE A 19 -16.48 12.08 -15.35
N VAL A 20 -16.91 11.45 -16.46
CA VAL A 20 -17.52 10.11 -16.42
C VAL A 20 -16.52 9.07 -15.90
N LEU A 21 -15.26 9.12 -16.36
CA LEU A 21 -14.21 8.24 -15.86
C LEU A 21 -13.93 8.45 -14.37
N GLY A 22 -13.82 9.72 -13.93
CA GLY A 22 -13.61 10.06 -12.53
C GLY A 22 -14.77 9.58 -11.65
N PHE A 23 -16.00 9.77 -12.11
CA PHE A 23 -17.19 9.28 -11.42
C PHE A 23 -17.24 7.75 -11.34
N ALA A 24 -16.99 7.04 -12.44
CA ALA A 24 -16.97 5.58 -12.47
C ALA A 24 -15.90 4.99 -11.54
N ALA A 25 -14.75 5.65 -11.40
CA ALA A 25 -13.69 5.24 -10.48
C ALA A 25 -14.04 5.52 -9.00
N LEU A 26 -14.72 6.63 -8.70
CA LEU A 26 -15.06 7.03 -7.33
C LEU A 26 -16.33 6.35 -6.81
N TYR A 27 -17.27 6.01 -7.70
CA TYR A 27 -18.57 5.47 -7.34
C TYR A 27 -18.52 4.21 -6.45
N PRO A 28 -17.64 3.21 -6.69
CA PRO A 28 -17.55 2.03 -5.81
C PRO A 28 -17.18 2.38 -4.37
N PHE A 29 -16.27 3.34 -4.17
CA PHE A 29 -15.87 3.81 -2.83
C PHE A 29 -17.01 4.58 -2.16
N TRP A 30 -17.73 5.40 -2.93
CA TRP A 30 -18.93 6.07 -2.43
C TRP A 30 -20.00 5.07 -2.00
N ASN A 31 -20.28 4.06 -2.83
CA ASN A 31 -21.27 3.03 -2.53
C ASN A 31 -20.87 2.21 -1.28
N ALA A 32 -19.58 1.86 -1.14
CA ALA A 32 -19.08 1.20 0.07
C ALA A 32 -19.29 2.06 1.32
N ALA A 33 -19.01 3.37 1.23
CA ALA A 33 -19.28 4.31 2.33
C ALA A 33 -20.78 4.35 2.67
N VAL A 34 -21.65 4.49 1.68
CA VAL A 34 -23.10 4.50 1.87
C VAL A 34 -23.59 3.22 2.56
N ILE A 35 -23.11 2.04 2.14
CA ILE A 35 -23.48 0.76 2.75
C ILE A 35 -22.96 0.67 4.19
N SER A 36 -21.76 1.18 4.46
CA SER A 36 -21.18 1.15 5.80
C SER A 36 -21.94 2.00 6.82
N PHE A 37 -22.61 3.07 6.38
CA PHE A 37 -23.48 3.93 7.20
C PHE A 37 -24.94 3.47 7.23
N ASN A 38 -25.28 2.34 6.62
CA ASN A 38 -26.66 1.85 6.56
C ASN A 38 -26.90 0.69 7.53
N ASN A 39 -28.11 0.57 8.06
CA ASN A 39 -28.47 -0.54 8.93
C ASN A 39 -28.27 -1.89 8.22
N GLY A 40 -27.73 -2.89 8.92
CA GLY A 40 -27.42 -4.19 8.33
C GLY A 40 -28.65 -4.90 7.77
N SER A 41 -29.78 -4.85 8.48
CA SER A 41 -31.05 -5.48 8.06
C SER A 41 -31.59 -4.86 6.77
N ASP A 42 -31.53 -3.53 6.65
CA ASP A 42 -31.92 -2.82 5.44
C ASP A 42 -30.93 -3.08 4.29
N THR A 43 -29.64 -3.22 4.60
CA THR A 43 -28.59 -3.51 3.61
C THR A 43 -28.81 -4.83 2.87
N MET A 44 -29.41 -5.83 3.52
CA MET A 44 -29.74 -7.12 2.90
C MET A 44 -30.84 -7.02 1.84
N LEU A 45 -31.74 -6.03 1.95
CA LEU A 45 -32.82 -5.83 0.99
C LEU A 45 -32.31 -5.33 -0.39
N GLY A 46 -31.02 -4.95 -0.48
CA GLY A 46 -30.42 -4.45 -1.71
C GLY A 46 -30.96 -3.07 -2.12
N GLY A 47 -30.56 -2.59 -3.30
CA GLY A 47 -31.04 -1.32 -3.85
C GLY A 47 -30.43 -0.05 -3.23
N ILE A 48 -29.39 -0.18 -2.41
CA ILE A 48 -28.66 0.97 -1.85
C ILE A 48 -27.57 1.39 -2.83
N THR A 49 -27.79 2.50 -3.51
CA THR A 49 -26.89 3.00 -4.56
C THR A 49 -26.18 4.28 -4.12
N PHE A 50 -26.92 5.33 -3.79
CA PHE A 50 -26.36 6.67 -3.57
C PHE A 50 -26.49 7.23 -2.14
N TRP A 51 -27.47 6.79 -1.36
CA TRP A 51 -27.74 7.31 -0.02
C TRP A 51 -28.20 6.21 0.93
N PRO A 52 -27.83 6.24 2.23
CA PRO A 52 -28.30 5.25 3.19
C PRO A 52 -29.80 5.42 3.42
N ARG A 53 -30.57 4.34 3.35
CA ARG A 53 -32.02 4.38 3.63
C ARG A 53 -32.29 4.50 5.13
N ALA A 54 -31.46 3.86 5.94
CA ALA A 54 -31.52 3.90 7.40
C ALA A 54 -30.12 4.15 7.94
N PHE A 55 -29.81 5.43 8.19
CA PHE A 55 -28.50 5.84 8.69
C PHE A 55 -28.22 5.27 10.09
N THR A 56 -27.05 4.66 10.28
CA THR A 56 -26.56 4.20 11.58
C THR A 56 -25.03 4.23 11.66
N LEU A 57 -24.52 4.37 12.87
CA LEU A 57 -23.08 4.27 13.19
C LEU A 57 -22.73 2.94 13.88
N GLU A 58 -23.71 2.06 14.11
CA GLU A 58 -23.52 0.78 14.81
C GLU A 58 -22.45 -0.10 14.14
N ASN A 59 -22.38 -0.11 12.80
CA ASN A 59 -21.36 -0.88 12.08
C ASN A 59 -19.94 -0.45 12.46
N TYR A 60 -19.71 0.85 12.62
CA TYR A 60 -18.40 1.38 13.03
C TYR A 60 -18.13 1.12 14.50
N GLU A 61 -19.13 1.24 15.37
CA GLU A 61 -19.01 0.90 16.79
C GLU A 61 -18.59 -0.55 16.98
N VAL A 62 -19.14 -1.48 16.20
CA VAL A 62 -18.72 -2.89 16.20
C VAL A 62 -17.27 -3.05 15.73
N VAL A 63 -16.86 -2.36 14.67
CA VAL A 63 -15.47 -2.42 14.18
C VAL A 63 -14.48 -1.92 15.24
N PHE A 64 -14.77 -0.81 15.91
CA PHE A 64 -13.88 -0.23 16.92
C PHE A 64 -13.91 -0.96 18.27
N LYS A 65 -14.99 -1.69 18.58
CA LYS A 65 -15.05 -2.56 19.77
C LYS A 65 -14.39 -3.92 19.56
N ASP A 66 -14.26 -4.37 18.30
CA ASP A 66 -13.53 -5.59 18.00
C ASP A 66 -12.02 -5.38 18.16
N LYS A 67 -11.48 -5.84 19.28
CA LYS A 67 -10.03 -5.81 19.57
C LYS A 67 -9.21 -6.38 18.43
N ARG A 68 -9.69 -7.41 17.73
CA ARG A 68 -8.96 -8.04 16.62
C ARG A 68 -8.79 -7.04 15.47
N LEU A 69 -9.81 -6.26 15.14
CA LEU A 69 -9.73 -5.27 14.06
C LEU A 69 -8.85 -4.09 14.46
N VAL A 70 -8.95 -3.64 15.72
CA VAL A 70 -8.09 -2.58 16.26
C VAL A 70 -6.61 -3.01 16.27
N ASP A 71 -6.31 -4.20 16.78
CA ASP A 71 -4.93 -4.73 16.79
C ASP A 71 -4.42 -4.91 15.35
N GLY A 72 -5.26 -5.41 14.44
CA GLY A 72 -4.91 -5.53 13.04
C GLY A 72 -4.60 -4.19 12.37
N PHE A 73 -5.32 -3.13 12.75
CA PHE A 73 -5.02 -1.76 12.31
C PHE A 73 -3.67 -1.27 12.84
N ILE A 74 -3.38 -1.49 14.13
CA ILE A 74 -2.11 -1.12 14.75
C ILE A 74 -0.95 -1.86 14.08
N ILE A 75 -1.08 -3.17 13.85
CA ILE A 75 -0.08 -3.98 13.16
C ILE A 75 0.13 -3.48 11.72
N SER A 76 -0.93 -3.09 11.01
CA SER A 76 -0.82 -2.49 9.68
C SER A 76 -0.04 -1.18 9.68
N VAL A 77 -0.31 -0.29 10.64
CA VAL A 77 0.44 0.97 10.80
C VAL A 77 1.90 0.69 11.11
N LEU A 78 2.18 -0.18 12.09
CA LEU A 78 3.54 -0.56 12.48
C LEU A 78 4.31 -1.16 11.31
N ARG A 79 3.71 -2.11 10.59
CA ARG A 79 4.29 -2.73 9.41
C ARG A 79 4.58 -1.71 8.33
N THR A 80 3.66 -0.79 8.08
CA THR A 80 3.81 0.22 7.04
C THR A 80 4.95 1.18 7.36
N VAL A 81 5.01 1.69 8.60
CA VAL A 81 6.08 2.60 9.02
C VAL A 81 7.44 1.90 9.05
N LEU A 82 7.55 0.78 9.78
CA LEU A 82 8.82 0.06 9.93
C LEU A 82 9.29 -0.55 8.60
N GLY A 83 8.39 -1.18 7.86
CA GLY A 83 8.67 -1.75 6.55
C GLY A 83 9.20 -0.70 5.58
N THR A 84 8.53 0.46 5.51
CA THR A 84 8.96 1.55 4.64
C THR A 84 10.32 2.11 5.04
N VAL A 85 10.52 2.44 6.33
CA VAL A 85 11.79 3.02 6.79
C VAL A 85 12.95 2.06 6.56
N VAL A 86 12.81 0.79 6.95
CA VAL A 86 13.87 -0.20 6.79
C VAL A 86 14.13 -0.50 5.31
N SER A 87 13.07 -0.64 4.50
CA SER A 87 13.21 -0.92 3.07
C SER A 87 13.89 0.23 2.32
N ILE A 88 13.48 1.46 2.59
CA ILE A 88 14.07 2.66 1.97
C ILE A 88 15.51 2.86 2.42
N ALA A 89 15.81 2.72 3.71
CA ALA A 89 17.18 2.85 4.21
C ALA A 89 18.10 1.77 3.63
N GLY A 90 17.69 0.51 3.65
CA GLY A 90 18.46 -0.62 3.11
C GLY A 90 18.67 -0.49 1.60
N THR A 91 17.62 -0.14 0.87
CA THR A 91 17.67 0.00 -0.58
C THR A 91 18.51 1.22 -1.01
N ALA A 92 18.38 2.36 -0.32
CA ALA A 92 19.20 3.55 -0.57
C ALA A 92 20.69 3.27 -0.29
N LEU A 93 21.02 2.55 0.79
CA LEU A 93 22.39 2.20 1.10
C LEU A 93 23.01 1.31 0.00
N LEU A 94 22.28 0.28 -0.43
CA LEU A 94 22.71 -0.59 -1.54
C LEU A 94 22.91 0.22 -2.83
N ALA A 95 21.95 1.07 -3.17
CA ALA A 95 22.01 1.92 -4.36
C ALA A 95 23.22 2.86 -4.34
N TYR A 96 23.55 3.44 -3.18
CA TYR A 96 24.72 4.29 -3.00
C TYR A 96 26.03 3.52 -3.18
N GLY A 97 26.15 2.31 -2.63
CA GLY A 97 27.31 1.45 -2.90
C GLY A 97 27.49 1.19 -4.39
N MET A 98 26.38 0.96 -5.11
CA MET A 98 26.36 0.68 -6.55
C MET A 98 26.65 1.88 -7.46
N THR A 99 26.73 3.11 -6.92
CA THR A 99 27.17 4.29 -7.69
C THR A 99 28.70 4.35 -7.78
N LYS A 100 29.41 3.82 -6.77
CA LYS A 100 30.87 3.91 -6.66
C LYS A 100 31.57 3.15 -7.79
N ARG A 101 32.40 3.86 -8.55
CA ARG A 101 33.20 3.27 -9.64
C ARG A 101 34.30 2.35 -9.13
N LYS A 102 34.80 2.60 -7.92
CA LYS A 102 35.88 1.84 -7.26
C LYS A 102 35.41 0.51 -6.64
N LEU A 103 34.11 0.21 -6.66
CA LEU A 103 33.57 -1.04 -6.12
C LEU A 103 33.99 -2.22 -6.99
N ILE A 104 34.86 -3.08 -6.45
CA ILE A 104 35.31 -4.31 -7.11
C ILE A 104 34.08 -5.21 -7.33
N GLY A 105 33.91 -5.75 -8.54
CA GLY A 105 32.79 -6.65 -8.84
C GLY A 105 31.44 -5.97 -9.09
N ARG A 106 31.36 -4.63 -9.18
CA ARG A 106 30.10 -3.88 -9.38
C ARG A 106 29.19 -4.44 -10.49
N LYS A 107 29.76 -4.85 -11.64
CA LYS A 107 28.96 -5.43 -12.74
C LYS A 107 28.29 -6.74 -12.32
N VAL A 108 28.99 -7.59 -11.58
CA VAL A 108 28.45 -8.88 -11.09
C VAL A 108 27.31 -8.64 -10.11
N TYR A 109 27.50 -7.76 -9.13
CA TYR A 109 26.42 -7.41 -8.19
C TYR A 109 25.19 -6.85 -8.89
N MET A 110 25.38 -5.99 -9.91
CA MET A 110 24.27 -5.45 -10.68
C MET A 110 23.50 -6.55 -11.41
N VAL A 111 24.22 -7.48 -12.05
CA VAL A 111 23.60 -8.64 -12.73
C VAL A 111 22.83 -9.51 -11.75
N LEU A 112 23.39 -9.82 -10.58
CA LEU A 112 22.70 -10.60 -9.54
C LEU A 112 21.41 -9.92 -9.08
N CYS A 113 21.44 -8.61 -8.80
CA CYS A 113 20.23 -7.87 -8.44
C CYS A 113 19.20 -7.87 -9.58
N ILE A 114 19.62 -7.65 -10.83
CA ILE A 114 18.69 -7.64 -11.97
C ILE A 114 18.05 -9.02 -12.15
N ILE A 115 18.81 -10.12 -11.97
CA ILE A 115 18.27 -11.48 -12.07
C ILE A 115 17.14 -11.68 -11.06
N THR A 116 17.29 -11.25 -9.79
CA THR A 116 16.23 -11.44 -8.77
C THR A 116 14.97 -10.62 -9.03
N MET A 117 15.03 -9.60 -9.91
CA MET A 117 13.85 -8.85 -10.33
C MET A 117 12.97 -9.65 -11.30
N TYR A 118 13.56 -10.46 -12.16
CA TYR A 118 12.85 -11.23 -13.19
C TYR A 118 12.65 -12.71 -12.82
N PHE A 119 13.55 -13.26 -12.01
CA PHE A 119 13.54 -14.65 -11.59
C PHE A 119 13.31 -14.75 -10.08
N SER A 120 12.34 -15.56 -9.68
CA SER A 120 12.10 -15.91 -8.28
C SER A 120 11.92 -17.41 -8.14
N GLY A 121 12.21 -17.94 -6.94
CA GLY A 121 11.94 -19.35 -6.62
C GLY A 121 10.44 -19.69 -6.56
N GLY A 122 9.55 -18.70 -6.62
CA GLY A 122 8.11 -18.90 -6.44
C GLY A 122 7.71 -19.12 -4.98
N LEU A 123 6.42 -19.39 -4.77
CA LEU A 123 5.80 -19.42 -3.44
C LEU A 123 6.33 -20.57 -2.57
N ILE A 124 6.38 -21.80 -3.10
CA ILE A 124 6.76 -22.99 -2.31
C ILE A 124 8.21 -22.90 -1.80
N PRO A 125 9.22 -22.64 -2.65
CA PRO A 125 10.60 -22.48 -2.15
C PRO A 125 10.76 -21.30 -1.19
N SER A 126 10.07 -20.18 -1.44
CA SER A 126 10.08 -19.03 -0.52
C SER A 126 9.47 -19.39 0.83
N TYR A 127 8.39 -20.18 0.85
CA TYR A 127 7.78 -20.67 2.08
C TYR A 127 8.72 -21.56 2.89
N LEU A 128 9.36 -22.54 2.24
CA LEU A 128 10.33 -23.41 2.90
C LEU A 128 11.53 -22.63 3.44
N LEU A 129 11.96 -21.56 2.75
CA LEU A 129 13.02 -20.68 3.22
C LEU A 129 12.62 -19.94 4.49
N ILE A 130 11.45 -19.28 4.50
CA ILE A 130 10.94 -18.56 5.67
C ILE A 130 10.77 -19.50 6.87
N GLN A 131 10.28 -20.71 6.63
CA GLN A 131 10.19 -21.75 7.65
C GLN A 131 11.56 -22.11 8.24
N LYS A 132 12.57 -22.35 7.39
CA LYS A 132 13.94 -22.67 7.84
C LYS A 132 14.63 -21.51 8.56
N LEU A 133 14.29 -20.27 8.20
CA LEU A 133 14.80 -19.07 8.88
C LEU A 133 14.13 -18.82 10.24
N GLY A 134 13.10 -19.59 10.61
CA GLY A 134 12.38 -19.40 11.87
C GLY A 134 11.55 -18.11 11.91
N LEU A 135 11.22 -17.53 10.75
CA LEU A 135 10.46 -16.29 10.65
C LEU A 135 8.94 -16.52 10.61
N MET A 136 8.49 -17.77 10.57
CA MET A 136 7.06 -18.09 10.59
C MET A 136 6.39 -17.56 11.85
N ASN A 137 5.14 -17.10 11.69
CA ASN A 137 4.34 -16.57 12.79
C ASN A 137 5.00 -15.42 13.57
N SER A 138 5.83 -14.61 12.90
CA SER A 138 6.54 -13.47 13.47
C SER A 138 6.25 -12.20 12.69
N PHE A 139 6.17 -11.06 13.37
CA PHE A 139 6.00 -9.75 12.72
C PHE A 139 7.07 -9.48 11.65
N TRP A 140 8.30 -9.96 11.88
CA TRP A 140 9.44 -9.73 10.99
C TRP A 140 9.29 -10.36 9.60
N VAL A 141 8.45 -11.39 9.45
CA VAL A 141 8.18 -11.99 8.13
C VAL A 141 7.57 -11.01 7.14
N MET A 142 6.89 -9.98 7.67
CA MET A 142 6.24 -8.94 6.87
C MET A 142 7.18 -7.82 6.42
N VAL A 143 8.39 -7.76 6.99
CA VAL A 143 9.37 -6.68 6.79
C VAL A 143 10.64 -7.21 6.13
N VAL A 144 11.26 -8.24 6.71
CA VAL A 144 12.60 -8.71 6.35
C VAL A 144 12.72 -9.14 4.87
N PRO A 145 11.80 -9.94 4.31
CA PRO A 145 11.92 -10.36 2.91
C PRO A 145 11.82 -9.20 1.90
N GLY A 146 11.17 -8.10 2.28
CA GLY A 146 10.94 -6.92 1.43
C GLY A 146 11.89 -5.75 1.65
N ILE A 147 12.98 -5.93 2.42
CA ILE A 147 13.92 -4.84 2.73
C ILE A 147 14.56 -4.29 1.45
N ILE A 148 14.92 -5.15 0.50
CA ILE A 148 15.57 -4.70 -0.74
C ILE A 148 14.60 -4.85 -1.91
N SER A 149 14.24 -3.72 -2.50
CA SER A 149 13.56 -3.68 -3.80
C SER A 149 14.57 -3.29 -4.89
N VAL A 150 14.83 -4.22 -5.82
CA VAL A 150 15.77 -3.98 -6.93
C VAL A 150 15.28 -2.83 -7.82
N TRP A 151 13.98 -2.72 -8.03
CA TRP A 151 13.37 -1.61 -8.76
C TRP A 151 13.69 -0.26 -8.10
N ASN A 152 13.42 -0.16 -6.79
CA ASN A 152 13.72 1.07 -6.02
C ASN A 152 15.23 1.34 -5.99
N MET A 153 16.07 0.31 -5.92
CA MET A 153 17.53 0.42 -5.96
C MET A 153 18.01 1.05 -7.27
N ILE A 154 17.45 0.64 -8.42
CA ILE A 154 17.79 1.21 -9.73
C ILE A 154 17.39 2.69 -9.81
N ILE A 155 16.22 3.06 -9.27
CA ILE A 155 15.75 4.45 -9.24
C ILE A 155 16.66 5.31 -8.34
N PHE A 156 16.93 4.86 -7.11
CA PHE A 156 17.87 5.55 -6.22
C PHE A 156 19.25 5.72 -6.87
N ARG A 157 19.78 4.65 -7.46
CA ARG A 157 21.09 4.67 -8.11
C ARG A 157 21.13 5.70 -9.25
N THR A 158 20.10 5.75 -10.07
CA THR A 158 19.99 6.70 -11.17
C THR A 158 19.93 8.13 -10.65
N PHE A 159 19.17 8.38 -9.58
CA PHE A 159 19.10 9.67 -8.92
C PHE A 159 20.45 10.09 -8.33
N PHE A 160 21.12 9.21 -7.58
CA PHE A 160 22.42 9.50 -6.96
C PHE A 160 23.52 9.78 -7.99
N ILE A 161 23.50 9.13 -9.16
CA ILE A 161 24.43 9.43 -10.26
C ILE A 161 24.20 10.83 -10.83
N GLY A 162 22.96 11.33 -10.78
CA GLY A 162 22.62 12.68 -11.22
C GLY A 162 23.11 13.80 -10.27
N ILE A 163 23.52 13.46 -9.05
CA ILE A 163 24.09 14.43 -8.11
C ILE A 163 25.51 14.81 -8.57
N PRO A 164 25.87 16.10 -8.62
CA PRO A 164 27.20 16.54 -9.05
C PRO A 164 28.33 15.88 -8.23
N GLN A 165 29.27 15.22 -8.92
CA GLN A 165 30.39 14.51 -8.28
C GLN A 165 31.30 15.43 -7.47
N GLY A 166 31.41 16.71 -7.87
CA GLY A 166 32.22 17.70 -7.15
C GLY A 166 31.82 17.90 -5.68
N LEU A 167 30.55 17.65 -5.30
CA LEU A 167 30.12 17.69 -3.90
C LEU A 167 30.74 16.55 -3.07
N GLU A 168 30.82 15.37 -3.67
CA GLU A 168 31.45 14.21 -3.04
C GLU A 168 32.97 14.38 -2.98
N GLU A 169 33.59 14.84 -4.05
CA GLU A 169 35.04 15.07 -4.11
C GLU A 169 35.50 16.14 -3.12
N SER A 170 34.76 17.25 -3.01
CA SER A 170 35.05 18.31 -2.03
C SER A 170 34.98 17.78 -0.60
N ALA A 171 33.94 17.01 -0.28
CA ALA A 171 33.80 16.40 1.05
C ALA A 171 34.89 15.37 1.35
N GLN A 172 35.41 14.65 0.34
CA GLN A 172 36.55 13.76 0.51
C GLN A 172 37.84 14.52 0.78
N ILE A 173 38.06 15.66 0.12
CA ILE A 173 39.18 16.56 0.40
C ILE A 173 39.11 17.10 1.84
N ASP A 174 37.90 17.41 2.33
CA ASP A 174 37.64 17.80 3.72
C ASP A 174 37.73 16.63 4.73
N GLY A 175 38.14 15.43 4.28
CA GLY A 175 38.35 14.26 5.14
C GLY A 175 37.07 13.50 5.52
N SER A 176 35.93 13.77 4.88
CA SER A 176 34.70 13.03 5.16
C SER A 176 34.77 11.59 4.66
N SER A 177 34.39 10.64 5.51
CA SER A 177 34.24 9.23 5.13
C SER A 177 33.03 9.03 4.20
N ASN A 178 32.98 7.88 3.51
CA ASN A 178 31.84 7.51 2.66
C ASN A 178 30.49 7.52 3.41
N TRP A 179 30.49 7.12 4.69
CA TRP A 179 29.32 7.20 5.56
C TRP A 179 28.94 8.64 5.87
N GLY A 180 29.92 9.49 6.16
CA GLY A 180 29.70 10.94 6.36
C GLY A 180 29.08 11.58 5.11
N ILE A 181 29.61 11.28 3.93
CA ILE A 181 29.11 11.78 2.64
C ILE A 181 27.67 11.30 2.40
N PHE A 182 27.39 10.02 2.67
CA PHE A 182 26.05 9.46 2.49
C PHE A 182 25.01 10.18 3.35
N PHE A 183 25.25 10.31 4.67
CA PHE A 183 24.28 10.89 5.60
C PHE A 183 24.19 12.41 5.54
N ARG A 184 25.29 13.11 5.24
CA ARG A 184 25.33 14.59 5.28
C ARG A 184 25.08 15.24 3.92
N ILE A 185 25.30 14.54 2.82
CA ILE A 185 25.20 15.11 1.46
C ILE A 185 24.15 14.36 0.65
N ILE A 186 24.35 13.06 0.45
CA ILE A 186 23.53 12.28 -0.50
C ILE A 186 22.09 12.17 0.00
N LEU A 187 21.86 11.74 1.24
CA LEU A 187 20.51 11.57 1.78
C LEU A 187 19.71 12.88 1.83
N PRO A 188 20.23 14.01 2.33
CA PRO A 188 19.51 15.30 2.34
C PRO A 188 19.14 15.80 0.94
N LEU A 189 20.03 15.64 -0.05
CA LEU A 189 19.76 16.02 -1.44
C LEU A 189 18.74 15.08 -2.12
N SER A 190 18.50 13.90 -1.54
CA SER A 190 17.63 12.86 -2.10
C SER A 190 16.19 12.91 -1.59
N GLY A 191 15.79 13.98 -0.90
CA GLY A 191 14.43 14.17 -0.40
C GLY A 191 13.31 13.85 -1.41
N PRO A 192 13.37 14.32 -2.68
CA PRO A 192 12.34 14.03 -3.68
C PRO A 192 12.20 12.53 -4.02
N VAL A 193 13.33 11.82 -4.22
CA VAL A 193 13.31 10.38 -4.56
C VAL A 193 12.93 9.54 -3.34
N ILE A 194 13.39 9.91 -2.14
CA ILE A 194 13.01 9.26 -0.89
C ILE A 194 11.49 9.37 -0.69
N ALA A 195 10.89 10.56 -0.87
CA ALA A 195 9.45 10.76 -0.72
C ALA A 195 8.64 9.89 -1.70
N THR A 196 9.04 9.89 -2.97
CA THR A 196 8.40 9.11 -4.03
C THR A 196 8.43 7.61 -3.73
N LEU A 197 9.61 7.06 -3.42
CA LEU A 197 9.79 5.64 -3.18
C LEU A 197 9.18 5.21 -1.84
N SER A 198 9.24 6.07 -0.81
CA SER A 198 8.61 5.80 0.49
C SER A 198 7.11 5.67 0.35
N LEU A 199 6.45 6.49 -0.48
CA LEU A 199 5.02 6.32 -0.76
C LEU A 199 4.75 4.94 -1.35
N PHE A 200 5.40 4.58 -2.45
CA PHE A 200 5.09 3.32 -3.14
C PHE A 200 5.34 2.12 -2.23
N THR A 201 6.43 2.14 -1.45
CA THR A 201 6.72 1.11 -0.46
C THR A 201 5.69 1.09 0.68
N ALA A 202 5.25 2.25 1.17
CA ALA A 202 4.22 2.32 2.21
C ALA A 202 2.87 1.79 1.72
N VAL A 203 2.45 2.18 0.50
CA VAL A 203 1.23 1.66 -0.13
C VAL A 203 1.32 0.15 -0.32
N TYR A 204 2.47 -0.37 -0.73
CA TYR A 204 2.69 -1.81 -0.84
C TYR A 204 2.52 -2.52 0.50
N HIS A 205 3.20 -2.07 1.57
CA HIS A 205 3.07 -2.66 2.90
C HIS A 205 1.67 -2.56 3.48
N TRP A 206 0.97 -1.45 3.23
CA TRP A 206 -0.39 -1.23 3.69
C TRP A 206 -1.36 -2.21 3.04
N ASN A 207 -1.18 -2.49 1.73
CA ASN A 207 -2.12 -3.30 0.94
C ASN A 207 -1.80 -4.80 0.90
N ASP A 208 -0.62 -5.22 1.34
CA ASP A 208 -0.25 -6.64 1.28
C ASP A 208 -1.01 -7.48 2.33
N TRP A 209 -2.07 -8.14 1.86
CA TRP A 209 -2.83 -9.11 2.63
C TRP A 209 -2.31 -10.54 2.48
N PHE A 210 -1.56 -10.82 1.41
CA PHE A 210 -1.27 -12.18 0.96
C PHE A 210 -0.12 -12.82 1.74
N ALA A 211 1.01 -12.14 1.88
CA ALA A 211 2.14 -12.71 2.62
C ALA A 211 1.77 -13.04 4.10
N PRO A 212 1.11 -12.15 4.86
CA PRO A 212 0.64 -12.47 6.21
C PRO A 212 -0.31 -13.67 6.24
N SER A 213 -1.20 -13.81 5.25
CA SER A 213 -2.17 -14.92 5.21
C SER A 213 -1.52 -16.30 5.08
N ILE A 214 -0.29 -16.36 4.55
CA ILE A 214 0.47 -17.60 4.37
C ILE A 214 1.41 -17.85 5.54
N TYR A 215 2.06 -16.81 6.04
CA TYR A 215 3.17 -16.96 6.99
C TYR A 215 2.78 -16.77 8.47
N ILE A 216 1.63 -16.17 8.76
CA ILE A 216 1.20 -15.84 10.12
C ILE A 216 -0.02 -16.68 10.50
N SER A 217 0.10 -17.37 11.64
CA SER A 217 -0.96 -18.21 12.20
C SER A 217 -1.69 -17.52 13.36
N ASN A 218 -0.99 -16.64 14.09
CA ASN A 218 -1.54 -15.87 15.19
C ASN A 218 -2.45 -14.75 14.66
N VAL A 219 -3.73 -14.81 15.02
CA VAL A 219 -4.77 -13.87 14.61
C VAL A 219 -4.46 -12.44 15.07
N ASP A 220 -3.76 -12.27 16.19
CA ASP A 220 -3.44 -10.94 16.75
C ASP A 220 -2.31 -10.25 15.97
N LEU A 221 -1.51 -11.01 15.21
CA LEU A 221 -0.44 -10.49 14.35
C LEU A 221 -0.90 -10.23 12.90
N LEU A 222 -2.16 -10.51 12.56
CA LEU A 222 -2.65 -10.29 11.21
C LEU A 222 -2.96 -8.80 10.96
N PRO A 223 -2.46 -8.21 9.85
CA PRO A 223 -2.79 -6.83 9.50
C PRO A 223 -4.25 -6.69 9.04
N ILE A 224 -4.77 -5.46 9.07
CA ILE A 224 -6.18 -5.17 8.78
C ILE A 224 -6.61 -5.66 7.39
N GLN A 225 -5.73 -5.59 6.39
CA GLN A 225 -6.06 -6.07 5.03
C GLN A 225 -6.25 -7.58 4.97
N THR A 226 -5.44 -8.34 5.71
CA THR A 226 -5.61 -9.80 5.78
C THR A 226 -6.91 -10.16 6.51
N LYS A 227 -7.24 -9.44 7.60
CA LYS A 227 -8.51 -9.63 8.31
C LYS A 227 -9.70 -9.27 7.42
N LEU A 228 -9.63 -8.15 6.70
CA LEU A 228 -10.65 -7.75 5.74
C LEU A 228 -10.83 -8.81 4.65
N GLN A 229 -9.74 -9.33 4.07
CA GLN A 229 -9.80 -10.38 3.05
C GLN A 229 -10.44 -11.67 3.59
N GLN A 230 -10.14 -12.05 4.83
CA GLN A 230 -10.77 -13.19 5.50
C GLN A 230 -12.28 -12.96 5.69
N ILE A 231 -12.69 -11.77 6.13
CA ILE A 231 -14.10 -11.41 6.30
C ILE A 231 -14.83 -11.47 4.95
N LEU A 232 -14.28 -10.83 3.91
CA LEU A 232 -14.85 -10.83 2.56
C LEU A 232 -15.01 -12.24 1.99
N ASN A 233 -14.01 -13.10 2.17
CA ASN A 233 -14.06 -14.49 1.71
C ASN A 233 -14.98 -15.38 2.58
N SER A 234 -15.10 -15.11 3.88
CA SER A 234 -16.03 -15.83 4.76
C SER A 234 -17.50 -15.57 4.41
N ASN A 235 -17.81 -14.42 3.83
CA ASN A 235 -19.16 -14.10 3.34
C ASN A 235 -19.56 -14.92 2.12
N ILE A 236 -18.59 -15.28 1.28
CA ILE A 236 -18.80 -16.18 0.14
C ILE A 236 -19.21 -17.58 0.64
N MET A 237 -18.74 -18.00 1.83
CA MET A 237 -19.18 -19.24 2.47
C MET A 237 -20.57 -19.16 3.11
N LEU A 238 -20.99 -17.99 3.63
CA LEU A 238 -22.34 -17.81 4.18
C LEU A 238 -23.42 -17.79 3.08
N GLU A 239 -23.13 -17.24 1.89
CA GLU A 239 -23.99 -17.40 0.71
C GLU A 239 -24.08 -18.85 0.24
N GLN A 240 -23.01 -19.65 0.39
CA GLN A 240 -23.05 -21.10 0.15
C GLN A 240 -23.76 -21.90 1.26
N MET A 241 -23.75 -21.42 2.52
CA MET A 241 -24.48 -22.03 3.63
C MET A 241 -25.99 -21.73 3.64
N GLN A 242 -26.47 -20.80 2.81
CA GLN A 242 -27.92 -20.64 2.58
C GLN A 242 -28.56 -21.86 1.89
N ASN A 243 -27.75 -22.79 1.37
CA ASN A 243 -28.19 -24.10 0.88
C ASN A 243 -28.13 -25.21 1.95
N MET A 244 -27.93 -24.89 3.23
CA MET A 244 -27.91 -25.87 4.34
C MET A 244 -28.98 -25.58 5.41
N ASP A 245 -29.78 -26.62 5.65
CA ASP A 245 -30.87 -26.87 6.60
C ASP A 245 -31.45 -25.72 7.48
N SER A 246 -32.78 -25.60 7.40
CA SER A 246 -33.62 -24.56 8.01
C SER A 246 -33.71 -24.55 9.54
N ALA A 247 -33.20 -25.58 10.23
CA ALA A 247 -33.31 -25.70 11.69
C ALA A 247 -32.24 -24.90 12.47
N ALA A 248 -31.14 -24.48 11.82
CA ALA A 248 -30.06 -23.71 12.45
C ALA A 248 -30.25 -22.17 12.36
N GLN A 249 -31.19 -21.70 11.53
CA GLN A 249 -31.41 -20.28 11.26
C GLN A 249 -32.06 -19.51 12.43
N GLY A 250 -32.76 -20.19 13.34
CA GLY A 250 -33.49 -19.56 14.45
C GLY A 250 -32.63 -18.80 15.47
N ARG A 251 -31.37 -19.22 15.69
CA ARG A 251 -30.44 -18.60 16.65
C ARG A 251 -29.60 -17.46 16.09
N LEU A 252 -29.50 -17.36 14.75
CA LEU A 252 -28.80 -16.27 14.06
C LEU A 252 -29.65 -14.99 13.94
N ASN A 253 -30.96 -15.11 14.10
CA ASN A 253 -31.94 -14.04 13.93
C ASN A 253 -31.98 -12.97 15.03
N GLN A 254 -31.18 -13.09 16.10
CA GLN A 254 -31.09 -12.04 17.14
C GLN A 254 -29.90 -11.09 16.95
N MET A 255 -29.01 -11.33 15.98
CA MET A 255 -27.93 -10.39 15.59
C MET A 255 -28.29 -9.58 14.33
N LYS A 256 -29.56 -9.14 14.22
CA LYS A 256 -30.13 -8.55 13.00
C LYS A 256 -29.67 -7.14 12.62
N ALA A 257 -28.90 -6.44 13.45
CA ALA A 257 -28.49 -5.07 13.16
C ALA A 257 -27.19 -4.96 12.34
N VAL A 258 -26.33 -5.97 12.42
CA VAL A 258 -24.98 -5.93 11.83
C VAL A 258 -24.85 -7.13 10.91
N THR A 259 -25.05 -6.89 9.62
CA THR A 259 -24.91 -7.95 8.62
C THR A 259 -23.48 -7.98 8.14
N THR A 260 -23.00 -9.15 7.73
CA THR A 260 -21.59 -9.28 7.39
C THR A 260 -21.19 -8.40 6.19
N LYS A 261 -22.15 -8.05 5.32
CA LYS A 261 -21.97 -7.07 4.24
C LYS A 261 -21.73 -5.65 4.77
N SER A 262 -22.58 -5.14 5.66
CA SER A 262 -22.41 -3.78 6.21
C SER A 262 -21.14 -3.67 7.06
N LEU A 263 -20.81 -4.73 7.82
CA LEU A 263 -19.58 -4.82 8.61
C LEU A 263 -18.32 -4.88 7.73
N SER A 264 -18.35 -5.65 6.63
CA SER A 264 -17.23 -5.71 5.68
C SER A 264 -16.97 -4.35 5.03
N MET A 265 -18.02 -3.64 4.64
CA MET A 265 -17.91 -2.30 4.05
C MET A 265 -17.42 -1.28 5.07
N ALA A 266 -17.88 -1.35 6.33
CA ALA A 266 -17.35 -0.52 7.41
C ALA A 266 -15.85 -0.79 7.67
N THR A 267 -15.45 -2.06 7.69
CA THR A 267 -14.04 -2.46 7.87
C THR A 267 -13.19 -1.98 6.68
N MET A 268 -13.70 -2.10 5.45
CA MET A 268 -13.06 -1.57 4.25
C MET A 268 -12.86 -0.06 4.35
N MET A 269 -13.89 0.69 4.77
CA MET A 269 -13.77 2.13 4.98
C MET A 269 -12.71 2.50 6.02
N VAL A 270 -12.67 1.80 7.16
CA VAL A 270 -11.63 2.01 8.19
C VAL A 270 -10.23 1.73 7.63
N ALA A 271 -10.08 0.72 6.77
CA ALA A 271 -8.80 0.39 6.13
C ALA A 271 -8.41 1.37 5.01
N THR A 272 -9.36 2.02 4.34
CA THR A 272 -9.11 2.95 3.22
C THR A 272 -8.87 4.39 3.68
N VAL A 273 -9.54 4.86 4.74
CA VAL A 273 -9.46 6.25 5.22
C VAL A 273 -8.02 6.73 5.47
N PRO A 274 -7.13 5.98 6.15
CA PRO A 274 -5.76 6.44 6.38
C PRO A 274 -4.99 6.73 5.09
N ILE A 275 -5.17 5.91 4.04
CA ILE A 275 -4.53 6.13 2.74
C ILE A 275 -5.04 7.42 2.11
N LEU A 276 -6.36 7.66 2.16
CA LEU A 276 -6.97 8.87 1.62
C LEU A 276 -6.47 10.13 2.32
N LEU A 277 -6.20 10.08 3.63
CA LEU A 277 -5.65 11.21 4.38
C LEU A 277 -4.19 11.49 4.03
N VAL A 278 -3.40 10.45 3.77
CA VAL A 278 -1.98 10.58 3.39
C VAL A 278 -1.82 11.06 1.94
N TYR A 279 -2.76 10.73 1.06
CA TYR A 279 -2.66 11.00 -0.37
C TYR A 279 -2.43 12.48 -0.73
N PRO A 280 -3.18 13.48 -0.21
CA PRO A 280 -2.95 14.90 -0.50
C PRO A 280 -1.56 15.40 -0.09
N PHE A 281 -1.07 14.92 1.06
CA PHE A 281 0.26 15.27 1.55
C PHE A 281 1.32 14.79 0.56
N VAL A 282 1.18 13.58 0.06
CA VAL A 282 2.15 12.99 -0.86
C VAL A 282 2.04 13.56 -2.27
N GLN A 283 0.84 13.83 -2.77
CA GLN A 283 0.61 14.45 -4.07
C GLN A 283 1.40 15.76 -4.24
N LYS A 284 1.52 16.57 -3.18
CA LYS A 284 2.32 17.82 -3.19
C LYS A 284 3.78 17.60 -3.57
N TYR A 285 4.38 16.47 -3.20
CA TYR A 285 5.77 16.13 -3.54
C TYR A 285 5.88 15.54 -4.95
N PHE A 286 4.88 14.75 -5.38
CA PHE A 286 4.82 14.18 -6.72
C PHE A 286 4.67 15.24 -7.82
N VAL A 287 3.76 16.21 -7.64
CA VAL A 287 3.53 17.25 -8.65
C VAL A 287 4.80 18.06 -8.89
N LYS A 288 5.61 18.30 -7.87
CA LYS A 288 6.92 18.95 -8.03
C LYS A 288 7.95 18.06 -8.74
N GLY A 289 7.99 16.76 -8.43
CA GLY A 289 8.95 15.82 -9.03
C GLY A 289 8.67 15.48 -10.50
N VAL A 290 7.40 15.28 -10.86
CA VAL A 290 6.99 14.98 -12.25
C VAL A 290 7.17 16.19 -13.16
N LEU A 291 6.88 17.40 -12.68
CA LEU A 291 7.13 18.63 -13.44
C LEU A 291 8.61 18.85 -13.75
N ILE A 292 9.53 18.45 -12.86
CA ILE A 292 10.97 18.50 -13.09
C ILE A 292 11.41 17.45 -14.12
N GLY A 293 10.75 16.28 -14.14
CA GLY A 293 11.02 15.23 -15.13
C GLY A 293 10.50 15.55 -16.54
N SER A 294 9.38 16.28 -16.64
CA SER A 294 8.80 16.74 -17.92
C SER A 294 9.43 18.03 -18.46
N LEU A 295 10.23 18.74 -17.66
CA LEU A 295 11.04 19.89 -18.09
C LEU A 295 12.38 19.46 -18.73
N LYS A 296 12.55 18.17 -19.04
CA LYS A 296 13.60 17.72 -19.95
C LYS A 296 13.14 17.88 -21.41
N GLU A 297 12.97 19.13 -21.82
CA GLU A 297 13.16 19.64 -23.18
C GLU A 297 13.79 21.02 -23.10
#